data_AF-A0A453R0T2-F1
#
_entry.id   AF-A0A453R0T2-F1
#
_cell.length_a   1.000
_cell.length_b   1.000
_cell.length_c   1.000
_cell.angle_alpha   90.00
_cell.angle_beta   90.00
_cell.angle_gamma   90.00
#
_symmetry.space_group_name_H-M   'P 1'
#
loop_
_entity.id
_entity.type
_entity.pdbx_description
1 polymer ?
#
loop_
_entity_poly.entity_id
_entity_poly.type
_entity_poly.pdbx_seq_one_letter_code
_entity_poly.pdbx_strand_id
1 'polypeptide(L)'
;KKRATSLSFGMSVKHFGYIAFVSSPELLCSPAHLPVPSSQDFQIKQRAMANLLSSAPIHASLPDCFVFPPDQRPPASSQAVSLPVIDLSRGRDEVRRAVLDAGKELGFFQVVNHGVSAEAIRDMEAVCAEFFRLPAEEKAAFYSEDTDKPNRLFSSTTYELGDEKYWRDCLRLACGSPVGDTKNNWPDKPKKLR
;
A
#
# COMPACT_ATOMS: atom_id res chain seq x y z
N LYS A 1 10.76 27.04 5.02
CA LYS A 1 9.71 26.79 4.00
C LYS A 1 8.89 25.58 4.47
N LYS A 2 7.65 25.77 4.93
CA LYS A 2 6.77 24.66 5.36
C LYS A 2 6.31 23.92 4.10
N ARG A 3 6.68 22.65 3.92
CA ARG A 3 6.12 21.81 2.85
C ARG A 3 4.66 21.52 3.20
N ALA A 4 3.74 21.87 2.30
CA ALA A 4 2.35 21.47 2.43
C ALA A 4 2.27 19.95 2.23
N THR A 5 1.71 19.22 3.20
CA THR A 5 1.34 17.82 3.06
C THR A 5 0.05 17.75 2.25
N SER A 6 0.06 17.03 1.13
CA SER A 6 -1.12 16.80 0.30
C SER A 6 -1.49 15.33 0.36
N LEU A 7 -2.77 15.04 0.54
CA LEU A 7 -3.33 13.70 0.47
C LEU A 7 -4.23 13.61 -0.76
N SER A 8 -4.01 12.62 -1.62
CA SER A 8 -4.87 12.36 -2.77
C SER A 8 -6.01 11.42 -2.36
N PHE A 9 -7.25 11.82 -2.63
CA PHE A 9 -8.43 10.99 -2.41
C PHE A 9 -9.03 10.61 -3.76
N GLY A 10 -9.27 9.31 -3.94
CA GLY A 10 -10.08 8.77 -5.03
C GLY A 10 -11.44 8.34 -4.49
N MET A 11 -12.53 8.81 -5.09
CA MET A 11 -13.86 8.28 -4.81
C MET A 11 -14.08 7.04 -5.66
N SER A 12 -13.66 5.87 -5.16
CA SER A 12 -14.19 4.60 -5.66
C SER A 12 -15.51 4.33 -4.94
N VAL A 13 -16.56 3.97 -5.69
CA VAL A 13 -17.90 3.61 -5.16
C VAL A 13 -17.86 2.33 -4.29
N LYS A 14 -16.66 1.78 -4.03
CA LYS A 14 -16.38 0.82 -2.97
C LYS A 14 -15.35 1.43 -2.02
N HIS A 15 -15.77 1.70 -0.78
CA HIS A 15 -15.03 2.31 0.31
C HIS A 15 -13.64 1.67 0.54
N PHE A 16 -12.56 2.15 -0.10
CA PHE A 16 -11.20 1.83 0.33
C PHE A 16 -10.23 2.96 -0.06
N GLY A 17 -9.71 3.67 0.94
CA GLY A 17 -8.53 4.53 0.78
C GLY A 17 -7.28 3.66 0.67
N TYR A 18 -6.36 4.03 -0.23
CA TYR A 18 -5.13 3.31 -0.50
C TYR A 18 -3.94 4.26 -0.36
N ILE A 19 -2.91 3.86 0.40
CA ILE A 19 -1.63 4.58 0.52
C ILE A 19 -0.52 3.60 0.10
N ALA A 20 0.36 3.99 -0.81
CA ALA A 20 1.52 3.20 -1.26
C ALA A 20 2.84 3.91 -0.93
N PHE A 21 3.80 3.15 -0.41
CA PHE A 21 5.20 3.56 -0.27
C PHE A 21 6.12 2.40 -0.67
N VAL A 22 7.27 2.69 -1.28
CA VAL A 22 8.29 1.72 -1.69
C VAL A 22 9.60 2.03 -0.94
N SER A 23 10.21 1.05 -0.28
CA SER A 23 11.51 1.21 0.40
C SER A 23 12.41 0.00 0.16
N SER A 24 13.67 0.26 -0.21
CA SER A 24 14.79 -0.70 -0.29
C SER A 24 15.36 -1.08 1.07
N PRO A 25 16.02 -2.25 1.17
CA PRO A 25 17.08 -2.44 2.16
C PRO A 25 18.36 -3.14 1.64
N GLU A 26 19.48 -2.88 2.31
CA GLU A 26 20.75 -3.61 2.21
C GLU A 26 20.86 -4.72 3.28
N LEU A 27 21.40 -5.87 2.84
CA LEU A 27 22.27 -6.93 3.43
C LEU A 27 22.59 -6.89 4.95
N LEU A 28 22.86 -7.96 5.71
CA LEU A 28 23.11 -9.41 5.54
C LEU A 28 23.25 -9.99 6.99
N CYS A 29 22.76 -11.20 7.32
CA CYS A 29 23.40 -12.06 8.34
C CYS A 29 22.96 -13.54 8.23
N SER A 30 23.90 -14.45 8.51
CA SER A 30 23.84 -15.92 8.34
C SER A 30 23.10 -16.66 9.47
N PRO A 31 22.71 -17.95 9.29
CA PRO A 31 21.67 -18.60 10.09
C PRO A 31 22.22 -19.32 11.33
N ALA A 32 21.55 -19.14 12.46
CA ALA A 32 21.60 -20.05 13.59
C ALA A 32 20.33 -20.92 13.61
N HIS A 33 20.54 -22.20 13.91
CA HIS A 33 19.60 -23.32 13.89
C HIS A 33 18.30 -23.03 14.67
N LEU A 34 17.15 -23.12 14.00
CA LEU A 34 15.81 -23.00 14.60
C LEU A 34 14.94 -24.23 14.26
N PRO A 35 13.89 -24.52 15.06
CA PRO A 35 13.15 -25.79 15.01
C PRO A 35 12.33 -25.93 13.72
N VAL A 36 12.21 -27.18 13.24
CA VAL A 36 11.50 -27.55 12.01
C VAL A 36 10.00 -27.20 12.16
N PRO A 37 9.44 -26.26 11.36
CA PRO A 37 8.03 -25.88 11.44
C PRO A 37 7.10 -26.95 10.84
N SER A 38 5.81 -26.88 11.19
CA SER A 38 4.76 -27.70 10.58
C SER A 38 4.75 -27.57 9.04
N SER A 39 4.34 -28.64 8.34
CA SER A 39 4.40 -28.70 6.87
C SER A 39 3.65 -27.53 6.21
N GLN A 40 2.50 -27.10 6.74
CA GLN A 40 1.70 -26.03 6.15
C GLN A 40 2.29 -24.63 6.43
N ASP A 41 2.79 -24.37 7.63
CA ASP A 41 3.45 -23.10 7.96
C ASP A 41 4.75 -22.90 7.17
N PHE A 42 5.49 -24.00 6.97
CA PHE A 42 6.71 -23.99 6.17
C PHE A 42 6.41 -23.63 4.70
N GLN A 43 5.35 -24.20 4.12
CA GLN A 43 4.94 -23.91 2.75
C GLN A 43 4.44 -22.47 2.57
N ILE A 44 3.67 -21.94 3.53
CA ILE A 44 3.21 -20.54 3.51
C ILE A 44 4.42 -19.59 3.57
N LYS A 45 5.37 -19.85 4.47
CA LYS A 45 6.62 -19.08 4.58
C LYS A 45 7.43 -19.13 3.29
N GLN A 46 7.61 -20.31 2.71
CA GLN A 46 8.36 -20.46 1.46
C GLN A 46 7.72 -19.69 0.30
N ARG A 47 6.38 -19.73 0.17
CA ARG A 47 5.65 -18.96 -0.84
C ARG A 47 5.75 -17.45 -0.62
N ALA A 48 5.59 -16.98 0.62
CA ALA A 48 5.72 -15.58 0.96
C ALA A 48 7.14 -15.05 0.64
N MET A 49 8.17 -15.83 0.99
CA MET A 49 9.55 -15.50 0.65
C MET A 49 9.81 -15.40 -0.86
N ALA A 50 9.23 -16.32 -1.63
CA ALA A 50 9.42 -16.37 -3.09
C ALA A 50 8.67 -15.25 -3.83
N ASN A 51 7.53 -14.80 -3.32
CA ASN A 51 6.62 -13.90 -4.04
C ASN A 51 6.74 -12.42 -3.64
N LEU A 52 7.25 -12.12 -2.45
CA LEU A 52 7.39 -10.73 -1.98
C LEU A 52 8.56 -10.02 -2.65
N LEU A 53 8.26 -8.93 -3.35
CA LEU A 53 9.28 -8.10 -3.99
C LEU A 53 10.18 -7.40 -2.97
N SER A 54 9.65 -7.08 -1.79
CA SER A 54 10.41 -6.52 -0.65
C SER A 54 11.43 -7.49 -0.05
N SER A 55 11.33 -8.78 -0.38
CA SER A 55 12.23 -9.83 0.11
C SER A 55 13.09 -10.45 -1.00
N ALA A 56 12.83 -10.08 -2.27
CA ALA A 56 13.53 -10.59 -3.43
C ALA A 56 14.90 -9.90 -3.62
N PRO A 57 15.87 -10.56 -4.29
CA PRO A 57 17.13 -9.93 -4.66
C PRO A 57 16.91 -8.68 -5.50
N ILE A 58 17.86 -7.73 -5.43
CA ILE A 58 17.83 -6.53 -6.28
C ILE A 58 17.87 -6.97 -7.75
N HIS A 59 16.84 -6.61 -8.49
CA HIS A 59 16.79 -6.84 -9.93
C HIS A 59 17.57 -5.74 -10.67
N ALA A 60 18.53 -6.13 -11.52
CA ALA A 60 19.29 -5.19 -12.36
C ALA A 60 18.42 -4.53 -13.44
N SER A 61 17.31 -5.17 -13.82
CA SER A 61 16.32 -4.71 -14.78
C SER A 61 14.93 -5.20 -14.39
N LEU A 62 13.88 -4.51 -14.84
CA LEU A 62 12.49 -4.95 -14.62
C LEU A 62 12.27 -6.32 -15.32
N PRO A 63 11.89 -7.38 -14.59
CA PRO A 63 11.54 -8.68 -15.16
C PRO A 63 10.34 -8.60 -16.09
N ASP A 64 10.37 -9.41 -17.15
CA ASP A 64 9.39 -9.38 -18.24
C ASP A 64 7.95 -9.56 -17.80
N CYS A 65 7.71 -10.33 -16.72
CA CYS A 65 6.36 -10.55 -16.20
C CYS A 65 5.69 -9.29 -15.63
N PHE A 66 6.44 -8.21 -15.41
CA PHE A 66 5.93 -6.90 -14.97
C PHE A 66 5.96 -5.84 -16.08
N VAL A 67 6.43 -6.21 -17.28
CA VAL A 67 6.43 -5.33 -18.44
C VAL A 67 5.07 -5.45 -19.12
N PHE A 68 4.30 -4.35 -19.11
CA PHE A 68 3.00 -4.31 -19.78
C PHE A 68 3.15 -4.52 -21.30
N PRO A 69 2.21 -5.21 -21.96
CA PRO A 69 2.12 -5.28 -23.42
C PRO A 69 2.17 -3.89 -24.08
N PRO A 70 2.81 -3.73 -25.27
CA PRO A 70 2.97 -2.42 -25.91
C PRO A 70 1.66 -1.64 -26.11
N ASP A 71 0.56 -2.34 -26.37
CA ASP A 71 -0.79 -1.80 -26.58
C ASP A 71 -1.45 -1.27 -25.29
N GLN A 72 -0.97 -1.69 -24.12
CA GLN A 72 -1.47 -1.25 -22.81
C GLN A 72 -0.57 -0.21 -22.14
N ARG A 73 0.61 0.07 -22.71
CA ARG A 73 1.51 1.07 -22.13
C ARG A 73 0.90 2.46 -22.33
N PRO A 74 0.98 3.34 -21.32
CA PRO A 74 0.60 4.74 -21.50
C PRO A 74 1.39 5.36 -22.66
N PRO A 75 0.77 6.24 -23.47
CA PRO A 75 1.48 6.95 -24.53
C PRO A 75 2.64 7.74 -23.94
N ALA A 76 3.78 7.78 -24.65
CA ALA A 76 5.00 8.46 -24.19
C ALA A 76 4.81 9.97 -23.92
N SER A 77 3.75 10.56 -24.49
CA SER A 77 3.33 11.94 -24.27
C SER A 77 1.94 11.98 -23.60
N SER A 78 1.85 11.58 -22.33
CA SER A 78 0.68 11.89 -21.53
C SER A 78 0.72 13.37 -21.13
N GLN A 79 -0.34 14.13 -21.45
CA GLN A 79 -0.49 15.48 -20.93
C GLN A 79 -0.65 15.40 -19.41
N ALA A 80 0.12 16.22 -18.68
CA ALA A 80 -0.02 16.31 -17.24
C ALA A 80 -1.41 16.87 -16.90
N VAL A 81 -2.27 16.02 -16.34
CA VAL A 81 -3.57 16.45 -15.79
C VAL A 81 -3.32 17.08 -14.43
N SER A 82 -3.65 18.36 -14.28
CA SER A 82 -3.62 19.01 -12.97
C SER A 82 -4.83 18.57 -12.16
N LEU A 83 -4.59 17.86 -11.04
CA LEU A 83 -5.67 17.48 -10.13
C LEU A 83 -6.14 18.70 -9.30
N PRO A 84 -7.46 18.87 -9.09
CA PRO A 84 -8.01 19.88 -8.20
C PRO A 84 -7.43 19.76 -6.79
N VAL A 85 -7.08 20.89 -6.19
CA VAL A 85 -6.60 20.95 -4.79
C VAL A 85 -7.67 21.63 -3.94
N ILE A 86 -8.19 20.92 -2.94
CA ILE A 86 -9.27 21.36 -2.06
C ILE A 86 -8.70 21.70 -0.68
N ASP A 87 -8.90 22.94 -0.25
CA ASP A 87 -8.49 23.43 1.06
C ASP A 87 -9.58 23.17 2.10
N LEU A 88 -9.37 22.20 2.99
CA LEU A 88 -10.37 21.82 4.01
C LEU A 88 -10.51 22.83 5.15
N SER A 89 -9.66 23.86 5.20
CA SER A 89 -9.81 24.96 6.17
C SER A 89 -10.86 26.01 5.77
N ARG A 90 -11.43 25.89 4.55
CA ARG A 90 -12.46 26.79 4.02
C ARG A 90 -13.85 26.51 4.59
N GLY A 91 -14.82 27.35 4.23
CA GLY A 91 -16.21 27.18 4.65
C GLY A 91 -16.81 25.85 4.18
N ARG A 92 -17.62 25.21 5.03
CA ARG A 92 -18.21 23.87 4.76
C ARG A 92 -18.90 23.79 3.39
N ASP A 93 -19.69 24.79 3.02
CA ASP A 93 -20.45 24.79 1.77
C ASP A 93 -19.56 24.97 0.53
N GLU A 94 -18.43 25.67 0.68
CA GLU A 94 -17.42 25.81 -0.37
C GLU A 94 -16.69 24.49 -0.58
N VAL A 95 -16.19 23.88 0.50
CA VAL A 95 -15.53 22.57 0.46
C VAL A 95 -16.44 21.50 -0.13
N ARG A 96 -17.72 21.44 0.31
CA ARG A 96 -18.71 20.48 -0.20
C ARG A 96 -18.88 20.63 -1.72
N ARG A 97 -19.01 21.85 -2.23
CA ARG A 97 -19.15 22.10 -3.68
C ARG A 97 -17.90 21.66 -4.43
N ALA A 98 -16.71 22.08 -3.97
CA ALA A 98 -15.45 21.69 -4.59
C ALA A 98 -15.25 20.16 -4.66
N VAL A 99 -15.62 19.43 -3.60
CA VAL A 99 -15.56 17.96 -3.58
C VAL A 99 -16.54 17.35 -4.59
N LEU A 100 -17.78 17.86 -4.65
CA LEU A 100 -18.78 17.35 -5.60
C LEU A 100 -18.38 17.63 -7.05
N ASP A 101 -17.84 18.81 -7.33
CA ASP A 101 -17.46 19.22 -8.68
C ASP A 101 -16.23 18.42 -9.15
N ALA A 102 -15.18 18.35 -8.33
CA ALA A 102 -13.99 17.53 -8.65
C ALA A 102 -14.32 16.03 -8.76
N GLY A 103 -15.23 15.54 -7.91
CA GLY A 103 -15.71 14.17 -7.96
C GLY A 103 -16.49 13.84 -9.24
N LYS A 104 -17.26 14.80 -9.77
CA LYS A 104 -18.00 14.63 -11.04
C LYS A 104 -17.11 14.75 -12.27
N GLU A 105 -16.17 15.69 -12.27
CA GLU A 105 -15.34 15.99 -13.44
C GLU A 105 -14.19 15.00 -13.62
N LEU A 106 -13.49 14.66 -12.53
CA LEU A 106 -12.27 13.86 -12.58
C LEU A 106 -12.33 12.60 -11.72
N GLY A 107 -13.21 12.55 -10.71
CA GLY A 107 -13.28 11.45 -9.74
C GLY A 107 -12.11 11.42 -8.73
N PHE A 108 -11.16 12.34 -8.87
CA PHE A 108 -9.95 12.46 -8.05
C PHE A 108 -9.66 13.91 -7.70
N PHE A 109 -9.17 14.12 -6.48
CA PHE A 109 -8.72 15.43 -6.01
C PHE A 109 -7.68 15.28 -4.89
N GLN A 110 -6.89 16.33 -4.71
CA GLN A 110 -5.96 16.48 -3.60
C GLN A 110 -6.61 17.32 -2.51
N VAL A 111 -6.33 17.02 -1.24
CA VAL A 111 -6.74 17.87 -0.11
C VAL A 111 -5.53 18.45 0.61
N VAL A 112 -5.67 19.67 1.10
CA VAL A 112 -4.71 20.38 1.95
C VAL A 112 -5.40 20.93 3.20
N ASN A 113 -4.62 21.29 4.22
CA ASN A 113 -5.12 21.77 5.51
C ASN A 113 -6.16 20.84 6.14
N HIS A 114 -5.95 19.53 5.98
CA HIS A 114 -6.86 18.46 6.40
C HIS A 114 -6.86 18.16 7.91
N GLY A 115 -6.13 18.93 8.72
CA GLY A 115 -6.06 18.75 10.19
C GLY A 115 -5.15 17.62 10.67
N VAL A 116 -4.86 16.60 9.84
CA VAL A 116 -3.83 15.58 10.17
C VAL A 116 -2.44 16.21 10.28
N SER A 117 -1.74 15.95 11.40
CA SER A 117 -0.41 16.52 11.64
C SER A 117 0.63 15.93 10.69
N ALA A 118 1.61 16.75 10.30
CA ALA A 118 2.71 16.28 9.47
C ALA A 118 3.58 15.23 10.18
N GLU A 119 3.59 15.24 11.52
CA GLU A 119 4.24 14.21 12.33
C GLU A 119 3.54 12.86 12.21
N ALA A 120 2.21 12.81 12.33
CA ALA A 120 1.44 11.58 12.16
C ALA A 120 1.64 10.95 10.78
N ILE A 121 1.74 11.77 9.71
CA ILE A 121 2.03 11.28 8.36
C ILE A 121 3.43 10.65 8.29
N ARG A 122 4.47 11.35 8.81
CA ARG A 122 5.85 10.83 8.82
C ARG A 122 5.99 9.57 9.66
N ASP A 123 5.31 9.50 10.80
CA ASP A 123 5.32 8.33 11.66
C ASP A 123 4.67 7.14 10.95
N MET A 124 3.53 7.34 10.28
CA MET A 124 2.89 6.28 9.49
C MET A 124 3.79 5.80 8.34
N GLU A 125 4.44 6.72 7.61
CA GLU A 125 5.43 6.39 6.58
C GLU A 125 6.57 5.54 7.13
N ALA A 126 7.14 5.92 8.28
CA ALA A 126 8.24 5.21 8.92
C ALA A 126 7.83 3.81 9.38
N VAL A 127 6.65 3.68 10.01
CA VAL A 127 6.09 2.41 10.49
C VAL A 127 5.78 1.48 9.33
N CYS A 128 5.20 1.98 8.23
CA CYS A 128 5.01 1.20 7.00
C CYS A 128 6.35 0.70 6.44
N ALA A 129 7.35 1.57 6.34
CA ALA A 129 8.67 1.19 5.84
C ALA A 129 9.36 0.16 6.76
N GLU A 130 9.18 0.27 8.07
CA GLU A 130 9.65 -0.73 9.04
C GLU A 130 8.98 -2.09 8.82
N PHE A 131 7.65 -2.14 8.64
CA PHE A 131 6.95 -3.38 8.35
C PHE A 131 7.50 -4.09 7.10
N PHE A 132 7.66 -3.39 5.97
CA PHE A 132 8.13 -4.03 4.75
C PHE A 132 9.60 -4.48 4.81
N ARG A 133 10.40 -3.88 5.70
CA ARG A 133 11.78 -4.27 5.97
C ARG A 133 11.90 -5.48 6.90
N LEU A 134 10.83 -5.89 7.57
CA LEU A 134 10.85 -7.09 8.40
C LEU A 134 11.26 -8.32 7.56
N PRO A 135 11.93 -9.31 8.17
CA PRO A 135 12.20 -10.58 7.52
C PRO A 135 10.93 -11.20 6.97
N ALA A 136 11.04 -11.89 5.85
CA ALA A 136 9.90 -12.50 5.16
C ALA A 136 9.16 -13.50 6.06
N GLU A 137 9.86 -14.16 6.99
CA GLU A 137 9.31 -15.10 7.96
C GLU A 137 8.33 -14.43 8.93
N GLU A 138 8.58 -13.17 9.29
CA GLU A 138 7.71 -12.38 10.16
C GLU A 138 6.48 -11.86 9.40
N LYS A 139 6.66 -11.56 8.11
CA LYS A 139 5.60 -11.12 7.21
C LYS A 139 4.71 -12.27 6.72
N ALA A 140 5.24 -13.50 6.68
CA ALA A 140 4.61 -14.67 6.08
C ALA A 140 3.25 -15.02 6.67
N ALA A 141 3.06 -14.81 7.98
CA ALA A 141 1.77 -15.07 8.65
C ALA A 141 0.62 -14.22 8.09
N PHE A 142 0.94 -13.07 7.48
CA PHE A 142 -0.03 -12.18 6.86
C PHE A 142 -0.17 -12.40 5.36
N TYR A 143 0.72 -13.17 4.71
CA TYR A 143 0.66 -13.38 3.27
C TYR A 143 -0.58 -14.19 2.87
N SER A 144 -1.37 -13.68 1.93
CA SER A 144 -2.53 -14.39 1.41
C SER A 144 -3.01 -13.84 0.07
N GLU A 145 -3.27 -14.74 -0.88
CA GLU A 145 -3.88 -14.40 -2.18
C GLU A 145 -5.41 -14.33 -2.11
N ASP A 146 -6.01 -14.95 -1.10
CA ASP A 146 -7.45 -14.87 -0.80
C ASP A 146 -7.89 -13.41 -0.59
N THR A 147 -8.75 -12.92 -1.48
CA THR A 147 -9.28 -11.54 -1.54
C THR A 147 -10.31 -11.24 -0.48
N ASP A 148 -10.91 -12.27 0.11
CA ASP A 148 -11.92 -12.12 1.15
C ASP A 148 -11.28 -11.89 2.52
N LYS A 149 -9.98 -12.17 2.67
CA LYS A 149 -9.25 -11.84 3.91
C LYS A 149 -9.17 -10.32 4.11
N PRO A 150 -9.69 -9.80 5.23
CA PRO A 150 -9.73 -8.36 5.49
C PRO A 150 -8.33 -7.77 5.67
N ASN A 151 -7.48 -8.47 6.41
CA ASN A 151 -6.08 -8.12 6.65
C ASN A 151 -5.19 -9.11 5.92
N ARG A 152 -4.37 -8.61 5.00
CA ARG A 152 -3.48 -9.48 4.21
C ARG A 152 -2.33 -8.70 3.59
N LEU A 153 -1.20 -9.37 3.51
CA LEU A 153 -0.06 -9.02 2.69
C LEU A 153 -0.16 -9.80 1.38
N PHE A 154 0.12 -9.13 0.26
CA PHE A 154 0.15 -9.77 -1.05
C PHE A 154 1.13 -9.03 -1.95
N SER A 155 1.64 -9.73 -2.95
CA SER A 155 2.47 -9.18 -4.01
C SER A 155 1.70 -9.25 -5.31
N SER A 156 1.82 -8.22 -6.16
CA SER A 156 1.36 -8.29 -7.55
C SER A 156 -0.11 -8.74 -7.71
N THR A 157 -1.07 -8.08 -7.07
CA THR A 157 -2.48 -8.43 -7.32
C THR A 157 -2.97 -7.93 -8.67
N THR A 158 -3.55 -8.84 -9.43
CA THR A 158 -4.47 -8.54 -10.52
C THR A 158 -5.85 -8.25 -9.95
N TYR A 159 -6.39 -7.06 -10.18
CA TYR A 159 -7.84 -6.87 -10.11
C TYR A 159 -8.42 -7.42 -11.41
N GLU A 160 -8.67 -8.73 -11.47
CA GLU A 160 -9.52 -9.42 -12.48
C GLU A 160 -9.41 -8.96 -13.95
N LEU A 161 -8.21 -8.63 -14.47
CA LEU A 161 -8.06 -8.16 -15.85
C LEU A 161 -6.89 -8.79 -16.66
N GLY A 162 -6.47 -10.02 -16.32
CA GLY A 162 -5.53 -10.79 -17.16
C GLY A 162 -4.27 -11.30 -16.43
N ASP A 163 -3.23 -11.65 -17.19
CA ASP A 163 -1.94 -12.15 -16.68
C ASP A 163 -0.98 -11.04 -16.21
N GLU A 164 -1.44 -9.78 -16.19
CA GLU A 164 -0.63 -8.61 -15.85
C GLU A 164 -0.30 -8.55 -14.36
N LYS A 165 0.97 -8.24 -14.07
CA LYS A 165 1.51 -8.14 -12.73
C LYS A 165 1.99 -6.73 -12.44
N TYR A 166 1.63 -6.23 -11.26
CA TYR A 166 2.14 -4.94 -10.77
C TYR A 166 3.41 -5.15 -9.95
N TRP A 167 4.43 -4.33 -10.20
CA TRP A 167 5.67 -4.31 -9.40
C TRP A 167 5.43 -3.67 -8.03
N ARG A 168 4.72 -4.37 -7.15
CA ARG A 168 4.41 -3.89 -5.79
C ARG A 168 4.11 -5.01 -4.81
N ASP A 169 4.51 -4.78 -3.57
CA ASP A 169 3.93 -5.43 -2.41
C ASP A 169 2.88 -4.52 -1.77
N CYS A 170 1.85 -5.12 -1.18
CA CYS A 170 0.73 -4.41 -0.57
C CYS A 170 0.35 -5.06 0.76
N LEU A 171 0.23 -4.23 1.81
CA LEU A 171 -0.40 -4.61 3.06
C LEU A 171 -1.78 -3.95 3.11
N ARG A 172 -2.84 -4.76 3.12
CA ARG A 172 -4.21 -4.31 3.38
C ARG A 172 -4.54 -4.55 4.84
N LEU A 173 -4.99 -3.49 5.50
CA LEU A 173 -5.48 -3.52 6.88
C LEU A 173 -6.91 -2.97 6.90
N ALA A 174 -7.87 -3.80 7.28
CA ALA A 174 -9.23 -3.38 7.49
C ALA A 174 -9.34 -2.66 8.85
N CYS A 175 -9.84 -1.43 8.80
CA CYS A 175 -10.37 -0.71 9.96
C CYS A 175 -11.89 -0.89 9.95
N GLY A 176 -12.46 -1.60 10.92
CA GLY A 176 -13.92 -1.70 11.04
C GLY A 176 -14.52 -0.43 11.64
N SER A 177 -15.80 -0.19 11.34
CA SER A 177 -16.66 0.79 12.02
C SER A 177 -17.81 0.07 12.75
N PRO A 178 -18.15 0.42 14.01
CA PRO A 178 -17.43 1.37 14.85
C PRO A 178 -15.99 0.89 15.08
N VAL A 179 -15.08 1.81 15.46
CA VAL A 179 -13.67 1.52 15.77
C VAL A 179 -13.60 0.66 17.05
N GLY A 180 -14.24 -0.51 17.06
CA GLY A 180 -13.99 -1.57 18.01
C GLY A 180 -12.68 -2.28 17.67
N ASP A 181 -12.33 -3.30 18.45
CA ASP A 181 -11.05 -4.05 18.52
C ASP A 181 -10.55 -4.74 17.23
N THR A 182 -10.82 -4.18 16.05
CA THR A 182 -10.30 -4.62 14.75
C THR A 182 -8.78 -4.58 14.63
N LYS A 183 -8.10 -3.88 15.56
CA LYS A 183 -6.63 -3.90 15.72
C LYS A 183 -6.08 -5.25 16.15
N ASN A 184 -6.89 -6.15 16.75
CA ASN A 184 -6.43 -7.47 17.20
C ASN A 184 -5.90 -8.35 16.05
N ASN A 185 -6.33 -8.07 14.82
CA ASN A 185 -5.93 -8.84 13.64
C ASN A 185 -4.86 -8.14 12.79
N TRP A 186 -4.28 -7.03 13.27
CA TRP A 186 -3.18 -6.32 12.61
C TRP A 186 -1.83 -6.93 13.01
N PRO A 187 -0.76 -6.75 12.20
CA PRO A 187 0.57 -7.19 12.59
C PRO A 187 1.02 -6.63 13.94
N ASP A 188 1.55 -7.50 14.80
CA ASP A 188 2.17 -7.12 16.08
C ASP A 188 3.43 -6.27 15.91
N LYS A 189 4.10 -6.45 14.77
CA LYS A 189 5.33 -5.76 14.41
C LYS A 189 5.12 -4.99 13.11
N PRO A 190 5.62 -3.75 13.05
CA PRO A 190 6.17 -2.97 14.16
C PRO A 190 5.08 -2.59 15.18
N LYS A 191 5.44 -2.49 16.47
CA LYS A 191 4.45 -2.27 17.56
C LYS A 191 3.61 -1.01 17.36
N LYS A 192 4.19 0.02 16.73
CA LYS A 192 3.53 1.29 16.41
C LYS A 192 2.51 1.21 15.27
N LEU A 193 2.40 0.06 14.59
CA LEU A 193 1.38 -0.16 13.57
C LEU A 193 -0.01 -0.30 14.19
N ARG A 194 -0.11 -0.77 15.45
CA ARG A 194 -1.36 -0.87 16.21
C ARG A 194 -1.70 0.42 16.95
#